data_AF-A0A820HBS0-F1
#
_entry.id   AF-A0A820HBS0-F1
#
_cell.length_a   1.000
_cell.length_b   1.000
_cell.length_c   1.000
_cell.angle_alpha   90.00
_cell.angle_beta   90.00
_cell.angle_gamma   90.00
#
_symmetry.space_group_name_H-M   'P 1'
#
loop_
_entity.id
_entity.type
_entity.pdbx_description
1 polymer ?
#
loop_
_entity_poly.entity_id
_entity_poly.type
_entity_poly.pdbx_seq_one_letter_code
_entity_poly.pdbx_strand_id
1 'polypeptide(L)'
;MPSLDTTPIELRTRAIVELVTNFEEYTDNLLQSVGPLQERWKDICKSSTYSDLYELVALCNVLRCNIRSLYPRIDYHSYFDIYNNTFRSNLQADNEITLLWCHTKTEAIARTYTGGNWLPNHFVPVAILLPDISASQSNHQLFTSRNLVYSNTDDRNATNYNVSSTEDSIMLSGELDMETINNVNINANSMITTTTTTTKTSKRIYNDAARKRISRSLETTSQTTLRLSKQRDRTRINRAKQTQEQVKVRRAKDLNHKKLQQLTRLELKQNARVKDGGKTNNSSWPQ
;
A
#
# COMPACT_ATOMS: atom_id res chain seq x y z
N MET A 1 30.76 3.54 11.53
CA MET A 1 30.06 3.31 10.25
C MET A 1 29.46 1.92 10.29
N PRO A 2 28.16 1.74 10.01
CA PRO A 2 27.57 0.40 9.88
C PRO A 2 28.32 -0.40 8.81
N SER A 3 28.46 -1.72 9.00
CA SER A 3 29.04 -2.59 7.97
C SER A 3 28.14 -2.57 6.72
N LEU A 4 28.75 -2.73 5.54
CA LEU A 4 28.06 -2.81 4.26
C LEU A 4 27.00 -3.93 4.21
N ASP A 5 27.03 -4.85 5.16
CA ASP A 5 26.12 -6.01 5.26
C ASP A 5 24.84 -5.73 6.05
N THR A 6 24.61 -4.49 6.49
CA THR A 6 23.44 -4.17 7.32
C THR A 6 22.17 -4.32 6.49
N THR A 7 21.32 -5.29 6.86
CA THR A 7 20.07 -5.56 6.11
C THR A 7 19.00 -4.50 6.41
N PRO A 8 18.00 -4.30 5.52
CA PRO A 8 16.87 -3.40 5.80
C PRO A 8 16.09 -3.78 7.07
N ILE A 9 15.99 -5.09 7.38
CA ILE A 9 15.33 -5.59 8.59
C ILE A 9 16.10 -5.16 9.83
N GLU A 10 17.43 -5.24 9.77
CA GLU A 10 18.31 -4.84 10.86
C GLU A 10 18.23 -3.33 11.11
N LEU A 11 18.32 -2.50 10.06
CA LEU A 11 18.17 -1.05 10.19
C LEU A 11 16.82 -0.67 10.82
N ARG A 12 15.74 -1.31 10.37
CA ARG A 12 14.42 -1.09 10.94
C ARG A 12 14.36 -1.49 12.40
N THR A 13 14.94 -2.64 12.75
CA THR A 13 14.97 -3.13 14.14
C THR A 13 15.72 -2.16 15.04
N ARG A 14 16.89 -1.68 14.60
CA ARG A 14 17.68 -0.68 15.34
C ARG A 14 16.93 0.63 15.52
N ALA A 15 16.24 1.12 14.49
CA ALA A 15 15.41 2.33 14.59
C ALA A 15 14.24 2.16 15.57
N ILE A 16 13.61 0.99 15.60
CA ILE A 16 12.54 0.68 16.56
C ILE A 16 13.09 0.64 17.99
N VAL A 17 14.24 -0.01 18.21
CA VAL A 17 14.88 -0.05 19.53
C VAL A 17 15.19 1.37 20.00
N GLU A 18 15.77 2.20 19.13
CA GLU A 18 16.04 3.61 19.40
C GLU A 18 14.78 4.40 19.80
N LEU A 19 13.67 4.24 19.05
CA LEU A 19 12.39 4.89 19.37
C LEU A 19 11.81 4.44 20.72
N VAL A 20 11.95 3.16 21.07
CA VAL A 20 11.44 2.62 22.34
C VAL A 20 12.29 3.07 23.51
N THR A 21 13.62 3.08 23.35
CA THR A 21 14.55 3.50 24.41
C THR A 21 14.43 4.99 24.73
N ASN A 22 14.25 5.83 23.71
CA ASN A 22 14.18 7.30 23.86
C ASN A 22 12.76 7.84 23.60
N PHE A 23 11.73 7.10 24.01
CA PHE A 23 10.33 7.34 23.67
C PHE A 23 9.82 8.76 23.95
N GLU A 24 10.17 9.31 25.12
CA GLU A 24 9.72 10.64 25.56
C GLU A 24 10.26 11.73 24.62
N GLU A 25 11.53 11.63 24.23
CA GLU A 25 12.19 12.59 23.35
C GLU A 25 11.53 12.67 21.96
N TYR A 26 11.18 11.52 21.37
CA TYR A 26 10.51 11.51 20.06
C TYR A 26 9.09 12.02 20.15
N THR A 27 8.39 11.71 21.25
CA THR A 27 7.01 12.14 21.44
C THR A 27 6.95 13.65 21.44
N ASP A 28 7.75 14.34 22.26
CA ASP A 28 7.66 15.80 22.39
C ASP A 28 8.05 16.55 21.11
N ASN A 29 9.08 16.06 20.40
CA ASN A 29 9.61 16.74 19.20
C ASN A 29 8.71 16.61 17.97
N LEU A 30 7.95 15.51 17.83
CA LEU A 30 7.20 15.20 16.60
C LEU A 30 5.68 15.15 16.80
N LEU A 31 5.18 15.25 18.04
CA LEU A 31 3.75 15.14 18.36
C LEU A 31 2.89 16.10 17.53
N GLN A 32 3.30 17.37 17.42
CA GLN A 32 2.52 18.39 16.71
C GLN A 32 2.42 18.11 15.21
N SER A 33 3.39 17.36 14.66
CA SER A 33 3.53 17.16 13.23
C SER A 33 2.96 15.84 12.74
N VAL A 34 3.16 14.76 13.49
CA VAL A 34 2.86 13.38 13.06
C VAL A 34 1.72 12.77 13.87
N GLY A 35 1.41 13.36 15.02
CA GLY A 35 0.49 12.82 16.01
C GLY A 35 1.15 11.85 16.99
N PRO A 36 0.38 11.22 17.90
CA PRO A 36 0.90 10.44 19.00
C PRO A 36 1.63 9.16 18.52
N LEU A 37 2.86 8.95 18.98
CA LEU A 37 3.65 7.76 18.65
C LEU A 37 2.96 6.46 19.10
N GLN A 38 2.21 6.49 20.20
CA GLN A 38 1.48 5.32 20.74
C GLN A 38 0.50 4.72 19.73
N GLU A 39 -0.13 5.56 18.91
CA GLU A 39 -1.08 5.11 17.89
C GLU A 39 -0.39 4.42 16.72
N ARG A 40 0.91 4.70 16.51
CA ARG A 40 1.70 4.23 15.38
C ARG A 40 2.47 2.95 15.66
N TRP A 41 2.71 2.57 16.92
CA TRP A 41 3.52 1.39 17.28
C TRP A 41 3.15 0.10 16.55
N LYS A 42 1.85 -0.18 16.47
CA LYS A 42 1.34 -1.39 15.80
C LYS A 42 1.67 -1.41 14.32
N ASP A 43 1.81 -0.25 13.69
CA ASP A 43 2.14 -0.14 12.29
C ASP A 43 3.66 -0.16 12.09
N ILE A 44 4.45 0.52 12.92
CA ILE A 44 5.93 0.55 12.82
C ILE A 44 6.53 -0.87 12.86
N CYS A 45 5.99 -1.79 13.65
CA CYS A 45 6.50 -3.15 13.78
C CYS A 45 6.15 -4.09 12.61
N LYS A 46 5.28 -3.69 11.68
CA LYS A 46 4.88 -4.55 10.56
C LYS A 46 5.88 -4.46 9.42
N SER A 47 6.39 -5.59 8.93
CA SER A 47 7.29 -5.62 7.77
C SER A 47 6.69 -5.03 6.48
N SER A 48 5.36 -4.95 6.39
CA SER A 48 4.63 -4.45 5.22
C SER A 48 4.24 -2.97 5.29
N THR A 49 4.51 -2.29 6.40
CA THR A 49 4.30 -0.85 6.51
C THR A 49 5.56 -0.11 6.12
N TYR A 50 5.37 1.04 5.52
CA TYR A 50 6.45 1.94 5.18
C TYR A 50 6.82 2.78 6.40
N SER A 51 8.11 3.12 6.50
CA SER A 51 8.62 3.99 7.55
C SER A 51 7.99 5.38 7.46
N ASP A 52 7.71 5.97 8.61
CA ASP A 52 7.22 7.35 8.75
C ASP A 52 8.36 8.25 9.30
N LEU A 53 8.04 9.50 9.62
CA LEU A 53 9.00 10.49 10.13
C LEU A 53 9.69 10.05 11.43
N TYR A 54 8.98 9.35 12.32
CA TYR A 54 9.58 8.82 13.55
C TYR A 54 10.78 7.91 13.26
N GLU A 55 10.60 6.93 12.38
CA GLU A 55 11.68 6.02 12.00
C GLU A 55 12.83 6.75 11.29
N LEU A 56 12.55 7.80 10.51
CA LEU A 56 13.60 8.62 9.88
C LEU A 56 14.45 9.38 10.88
N VAL A 57 13.84 10.02 11.88
CA VAL A 57 14.60 10.73 12.92
C VAL A 57 15.40 9.75 13.78
N ALA A 58 14.80 8.60 14.15
CA ALA A 58 15.51 7.55 14.86
C ALA A 58 16.68 6.97 14.06
N LEU A 59 16.51 6.81 12.75
CA LEU A 59 17.60 6.39 11.87
C LEU A 59 18.78 7.37 11.89
N CYS A 60 18.55 8.69 12.03
CA CYS A 60 19.63 9.67 12.15
C CYS A 60 20.53 9.35 13.36
N ASN A 61 19.92 9.01 14.49
CA ASN A 61 20.63 8.66 15.72
C ASN A 61 21.33 7.30 15.64
N VAL A 62 20.65 6.28 15.09
CA VAL A 62 21.23 4.95 14.89
C VAL A 62 22.46 4.99 13.97
N LEU A 63 22.37 5.75 12.88
CA LEU A 63 23.43 5.83 11.87
C LEU A 63 24.50 6.87 12.21
N ARG A 64 24.22 7.76 13.18
CA ARG A 64 25.04 8.94 13.50
C ARG A 64 25.30 9.79 12.26
N CYS A 65 24.24 10.07 11.52
CA CYS A 65 24.25 10.89 10.32
C CYS A 65 23.02 11.80 10.26
N ASN A 66 23.14 12.93 9.58
CA ASN A 66 21.99 13.74 9.21
C ASN A 66 21.30 13.08 8.00
N ILE A 67 19.98 13.15 7.94
CA ILE A 67 19.20 12.65 6.80
C ILE A 67 18.42 13.81 6.20
N ARG A 68 18.79 14.19 4.98
CA ARG A 68 18.01 15.11 4.15
C ARG A 68 16.93 14.33 3.42
N SER A 69 15.69 14.64 3.70
CA SER A 69 14.55 14.03 3.04
C SER A 69 14.02 14.96 1.95
N LEU A 70 13.81 14.39 0.76
CA LEU A 70 13.30 15.09 -0.41
C LEU A 70 11.95 14.49 -0.80
N TYR A 71 10.91 15.29 -0.69
CA TYR A 71 9.55 14.96 -1.09
C TYR A 71 9.25 15.63 -2.45
N PRO A 72 8.83 14.87 -3.46
CA PRO A 72 8.60 15.40 -4.80
C PRO A 72 7.40 16.36 -4.82
N ARG A 73 7.45 17.38 -5.68
CA ARG A 73 6.40 18.40 -5.82
C ARG A 73 5.17 17.94 -6.62
N ILE A 74 4.83 16.66 -6.58
CA ILE A 74 3.65 16.10 -7.26
C ILE A 74 2.49 16.13 -6.26
N ASP A 75 1.38 16.78 -6.65
CA ASP A 75 0.20 17.00 -5.79
C ASP A 75 0.55 17.56 -4.41
N TYR A 76 1.46 18.51 -4.42
CA TYR A 76 2.07 19.04 -3.20
C TYR A 76 1.06 19.82 -2.36
N HIS A 77 1.12 19.59 -1.05
CA HIS A 77 0.40 20.31 -0.02
C HIS A 77 1.40 20.86 0.99
N SER A 78 1.11 22.00 1.61
CA SER A 78 2.01 22.67 2.56
C SER A 78 2.39 21.79 3.75
N TYR A 79 1.51 20.90 4.20
CA TYR A 79 1.86 19.98 5.28
C TYR A 79 2.96 18.97 4.90
N PHE A 80 3.29 18.81 3.61
CA PHE A 80 4.44 18.01 3.17
C PHE A 80 5.79 18.73 3.34
N ASP A 81 5.80 20.01 3.69
CA ASP A 81 7.03 20.76 3.95
C ASP A 81 7.87 20.10 5.05
N ILE A 82 7.22 19.41 6.01
CA ILE A 82 7.93 18.67 7.04
C ILE A 82 8.80 17.52 6.49
N TYR A 83 8.36 16.88 5.41
CA TYR A 83 9.12 15.81 4.76
C TYR A 83 10.25 16.36 3.88
N ASN A 84 10.23 17.65 3.55
CA ASN A 84 11.26 18.34 2.80
C ASN A 84 12.26 19.04 3.74
N ASN A 85 12.84 18.29 4.68
CA ASN A 85 13.71 18.84 5.72
C ASN A 85 14.99 18.01 5.92
N THR A 86 15.96 18.59 6.64
CA THR A 86 17.15 17.88 7.13
C THR A 86 16.92 17.47 8.57
N PHE A 87 16.71 16.17 8.78
CA PHE A 87 16.64 15.57 10.10
C PHE A 87 18.05 15.39 10.63
N ARG A 88 18.29 15.86 11.85
CA ARG A 88 19.62 15.85 12.46
C ARG A 88 19.68 14.79 13.54
N SER A 89 20.83 14.16 13.66
CA SER A 89 21.11 13.35 14.84
C SER A 89 21.31 14.26 16.05
N ASN A 90 20.85 13.81 17.22
CA ASN A 90 21.15 14.44 18.50
C ASN A 90 22.63 14.26 18.88
N LEU A 91 23.28 13.26 18.28
CA LEU A 91 24.73 13.08 18.34
C LEU A 91 25.37 13.91 17.23
N GLN A 92 26.51 14.55 17.53
CA GLN A 92 27.25 15.31 16.54
C GLN A 92 27.61 14.41 15.35
N ALA A 93 27.08 14.77 14.17
CA ALA A 93 27.20 14.00 12.95
C ALA A 93 27.69 14.90 11.81
N ASP A 94 28.83 14.53 11.22
CA ASP A 94 29.46 15.29 10.13
C ASP A 94 28.95 14.88 8.73
N ASN A 95 28.27 13.73 8.64
CA ASN A 95 27.80 13.17 7.38
C ASN A 95 26.31 13.44 7.16
N GLU A 96 25.92 13.68 5.91
CA GLU A 96 24.53 13.82 5.49
C GLU A 96 24.19 12.79 4.40
N ILE A 97 23.08 12.07 4.56
CA ILE A 97 22.51 11.17 3.56
C ILE A 97 21.27 11.83 2.98
N THR A 98 21.13 11.85 1.66
CA THR A 98 19.90 12.33 1.01
C THR A 98 19.00 11.16 0.62
N LEU A 99 17.73 11.21 1.02
CA LEU A 99 16.70 10.24 0.68
C LEU A 99 15.61 10.93 -0.16
N LEU A 100 15.24 10.35 -1.29
CA LEU A 100 14.14 10.81 -2.12
C LEU A 100 12.91 9.95 -1.89
N TRP A 101 11.80 10.55 -1.49
CA TRP A 101 10.50 9.92 -1.46
C TRP A 101 10.02 9.61 -2.88
N CYS A 102 9.59 8.38 -3.09
CA CYS A 102 9.11 7.88 -4.35
C CYS A 102 7.91 6.95 -4.15
N HIS A 103 7.37 6.46 -5.25
CA HIS A 103 6.34 5.44 -5.24
C HIS A 103 6.83 4.21 -6.00
N THR A 104 6.59 3.03 -5.45
CA THR A 104 7.00 1.73 -6.06
C THR A 104 6.20 1.35 -7.30
N LYS A 105 5.18 2.13 -7.67
CA LYS A 105 4.34 1.92 -8.86
C LYS A 105 4.31 3.19 -9.70
N THR A 106 3.95 3.05 -10.98
CA THR A 106 3.73 4.17 -11.89
C THR A 106 2.69 5.16 -11.35
N GLU A 107 2.82 6.43 -11.73
CA GLU A 107 1.94 7.50 -11.27
C GLU A 107 0.46 7.20 -11.54
N ALA A 108 0.12 6.76 -12.76
CA ALA A 108 -1.24 6.41 -13.13
C ALA A 108 -1.84 5.36 -12.18
N ILE A 109 -1.06 4.33 -11.83
CA ILE A 109 -1.48 3.29 -10.91
C ILE A 109 -1.59 3.85 -9.49
N ALA A 110 -0.62 4.63 -9.02
CA ALA A 110 -0.64 5.25 -7.69
C ALA A 110 -1.92 6.06 -7.45
N ARG A 111 -2.24 6.95 -8.41
CA ARG A 111 -3.41 7.83 -8.37
C ARG A 111 -4.74 7.08 -8.33
N THR A 112 -4.83 5.90 -8.96
CA THR A 112 -6.08 5.09 -8.94
C THR A 112 -6.46 4.59 -7.54
N TYR A 113 -5.49 4.41 -6.63
CA TYR A 113 -5.75 3.89 -5.29
C TYR A 113 -6.12 4.96 -4.26
N THR A 114 -5.80 6.21 -4.56
CA THR A 114 -5.82 7.36 -3.65
C THR A 114 -6.86 8.40 -4.05
N GLY A 115 -7.75 8.06 -5.00
CA GLY A 115 -8.79 8.98 -5.47
C GLY A 115 -8.25 10.12 -6.33
N GLY A 116 -7.12 9.91 -7.02
CA GLY A 116 -6.51 10.88 -7.93
C GLY A 116 -5.20 11.46 -7.43
N ASN A 117 -4.89 11.37 -6.13
CA ASN A 117 -3.71 12.00 -5.54
C ASN A 117 -2.47 11.11 -5.58
N TRP A 118 -1.33 11.57 -6.04
CA TRP A 118 -0.10 10.83 -5.91
C TRP A 118 0.43 10.94 -4.48
N LEU A 119 0.69 9.80 -3.84
CA LEU A 119 1.29 9.75 -2.50
C LEU A 119 2.50 8.81 -2.58
N PRO A 120 3.70 9.24 -2.14
CA PRO A 120 4.84 8.35 -2.06
C PRO A 120 4.58 7.30 -0.99
N ASN A 121 5.20 6.15 -1.19
CA ASN A 121 5.12 5.03 -0.27
C ASN A 121 6.49 4.43 -0.02
N HIS A 122 7.56 5.04 -0.50
CA HIS A 122 8.90 4.51 -0.36
C HIS A 122 9.89 5.65 -0.41
N PHE A 123 11.13 5.40 -0.03
CA PHE A 123 12.23 6.30 -0.29
C PHE A 123 13.43 5.52 -0.78
N VAL A 124 14.26 6.17 -1.59
CA VAL A 124 15.50 5.62 -2.10
C VAL A 124 16.65 6.54 -1.71
N PRO A 125 17.83 5.99 -1.35
CA PRO A 125 19.02 6.80 -1.19
C PRO A 125 19.36 7.45 -2.52
N VAL A 126 19.52 8.76 -2.51
CA VAL A 126 20.09 9.48 -3.65
C VAL A 126 21.59 9.37 -3.48
N ALA A 127 22.24 8.60 -4.36
CA ALA A 127 23.67 8.72 -4.53
C ALA A 127 23.92 10.15 -4.99
N ILE A 128 24.27 11.04 -4.06
CA ILE A 128 24.80 12.33 -4.44
C ILE A 128 26.16 11.99 -5.03
N LEU A 129 26.21 11.84 -6.35
CA LEU A 129 27.43 12.07 -7.10
C LEU A 129 27.74 13.55 -6.88
N LEU A 130 28.25 13.90 -5.71
CA LEU A 130 28.89 15.18 -5.52
C LEU A 130 30.06 15.15 -6.50
N PRO A 131 30.11 16.02 -7.53
CA PRO A 131 31.41 16.45 -7.98
C PRO A 131 32.14 16.94 -6.72
N ASP A 132 33.43 16.69 -6.59
CA ASP A 132 34.25 17.34 -5.57
C ASP A 132 34.12 18.86 -5.75
N ILE A 133 33.13 19.49 -5.11
CA ILE A 133 32.98 20.95 -5.05
C ILE A 133 33.79 21.42 -3.85
N SER A 134 35.08 21.09 -3.87
CA SER A 134 36.11 21.78 -3.12
C SER A 134 36.60 22.99 -3.93
N ALA A 135 35.67 23.78 -4.50
CA ALA A 135 36.01 25.10 -5.04
C ALA A 135 34.76 25.98 -5.20
N SER A 136 34.74 27.04 -4.39
CA SER A 136 34.10 28.34 -4.64
C SER A 136 32.57 28.45 -4.75
N GLN A 137 32.01 28.94 -3.65
CA GLN A 137 31.13 30.12 -3.57
C GLN A 137 29.71 30.06 -4.16
N SER A 138 28.76 30.15 -3.22
CA SER A 138 27.49 30.90 -3.28
C SER A 138 26.79 31.00 -4.64
N ASN A 139 25.71 30.24 -4.82
CA ASN A 139 24.39 30.83 -4.92
C ASN A 139 23.30 29.75 -4.92
N HIS A 140 22.20 30.06 -4.24
CA HIS A 140 20.93 29.34 -4.30
C HIS A 140 20.43 29.25 -5.75
N GLN A 141 20.84 28.24 -6.51
CA GLN A 141 20.23 27.92 -7.78
C GLN A 141 20.07 26.41 -7.96
N LEU A 142 18.79 26.02 -7.94
CA LEU A 142 18.21 25.12 -8.94
C LEU A 142 18.77 23.69 -8.96
N PHE A 143 18.29 22.87 -8.02
CA PHE A 143 17.87 21.51 -8.38
C PHE A 143 16.63 21.59 -9.29
N THR A 144 16.80 22.11 -10.51
CA THR A 144 15.85 21.81 -11.58
C THR A 144 16.14 20.39 -12.01
N SER A 145 15.12 19.54 -11.88
CA SER A 145 15.09 18.13 -12.22
C SER A 145 15.63 17.88 -13.64
N ARG A 146 16.94 17.68 -13.79
CA ARG A 146 17.50 17.06 -14.98
C ARG A 146 17.29 15.56 -14.85
N ASN A 147 16.17 15.11 -15.40
CA ASN A 147 15.97 13.82 -16.06
C ASN A 147 16.85 12.67 -15.54
N LEU A 148 16.47 12.11 -14.38
CA LEU A 148 16.77 10.71 -14.06
C LEU A 148 15.89 9.84 -14.95
N VAL A 149 16.31 9.69 -16.21
CA VAL A 149 15.79 8.68 -17.12
C VAL A 149 16.30 7.34 -16.62
N TYR A 150 15.47 6.63 -15.84
CA TYR A 150 15.67 5.21 -15.62
C TYR A 150 15.34 4.48 -16.92
N SER A 151 16.38 4.01 -17.61
CA SER A 151 16.24 3.03 -18.68
C SER A 151 15.67 1.74 -18.09
N ASN A 152 14.47 1.34 -18.54
CA ASN A 152 13.96 0.00 -18.34
C ASN A 152 14.86 -0.98 -19.10
N THR A 153 15.68 -1.73 -18.38
CA THR A 153 16.21 -3.01 -18.87
C THR A 153 15.60 -4.11 -18.01
N ASP A 154 14.65 -4.82 -18.63
CA ASP A 154 14.18 -6.13 -18.20
C ASP A 154 15.37 -7.09 -18.18
N ASP A 155 15.85 -7.48 -16.99
CA ASP A 155 16.70 -8.65 -16.82
C ASP A 155 16.04 -9.66 -15.89
N ARG A 156 15.37 -10.62 -16.53
CA ARG A 156 15.04 -11.91 -15.95
C ARG A 156 16.30 -12.76 -16.00
N ASN A 157 16.91 -13.03 -14.85
CA ASN A 157 17.63 -14.30 -14.66
C ASN A 157 17.56 -14.72 -13.20
N ALA A 158 16.87 -15.84 -12.99
CA ALA A 158 16.74 -16.52 -11.71
C ALA A 158 17.98 -17.42 -11.50
N THR A 159 18.72 -17.17 -10.43
CA THR A 159 19.70 -18.12 -9.89
C THR A 159 19.12 -18.84 -8.69
N ASN A 160 18.98 -20.17 -8.84
CA ASN A 160 18.65 -21.13 -7.80
C ASN A 160 19.74 -21.14 -6.71
N TYR A 161 19.33 -20.94 -5.45
CA TYR A 161 20.14 -21.27 -4.29
C TYR A 161 19.57 -22.52 -3.62
N ASN A 162 20.34 -23.62 -3.71
CA ASN A 162 20.19 -24.80 -2.86
C ASN A 162 20.76 -24.47 -1.48
N VAL A 163 19.92 -24.56 -0.44
CA VAL A 163 20.37 -24.48 0.96
C VAL A 163 20.30 -25.88 1.55
N SER A 164 21.47 -26.41 1.87
CA SER A 164 21.69 -27.61 2.67
C SER A 164 21.42 -27.28 4.15
N SER A 165 20.46 -27.96 4.76
CA SER A 165 20.17 -27.86 6.19
C SER A 165 20.96 -28.93 6.96
N THR A 166 21.88 -28.50 7.81
CA THR A 166 22.39 -29.33 8.92
C THR A 166 21.51 -29.08 10.15
N GLU A 167 20.94 -30.17 10.65
CA GLU A 167 20.15 -30.25 11.86
C GLU A 167 21.06 -30.11 13.09
N ASP A 168 20.65 -29.29 14.06
CA ASP A 168 21.04 -29.50 15.45
C ASP A 168 19.77 -29.47 16.31
N SER A 169 19.60 -30.59 17.01
CA SER A 169 18.44 -31.02 17.77
C SER A 169 18.51 -30.46 19.19
N ILE A 170 17.48 -29.73 19.62
CA ILE A 170 17.24 -29.43 21.04
C ILE A 170 15.87 -30.02 21.40
N MET A 171 15.93 -31.13 22.13
CA MET A 171 14.80 -31.80 22.77
C MET A 171 14.25 -30.90 23.89
N LEU A 172 13.00 -30.46 23.75
CA LEU A 172 12.19 -29.96 24.87
C LEU A 172 10.80 -30.58 24.76
N SER A 173 10.64 -31.68 25.48
CA SER A 173 9.38 -32.38 25.69
C SER A 173 8.43 -31.53 26.52
N GLY A 174 7.34 -31.10 25.89
CA GLY A 174 6.15 -30.57 26.55
C GLY A 174 4.95 -30.98 25.73
N GLU A 175 4.33 -32.12 26.06
CA GLU A 175 3.05 -32.54 25.50
C GLU A 175 1.97 -31.54 25.91
N LEU A 176 1.66 -30.61 25.00
CA LEU A 176 0.43 -29.84 25.03
C LEU A 176 -0.51 -30.42 23.99
N ASP A 177 -1.64 -30.90 24.48
CA ASP A 177 -2.68 -31.58 23.73
C ASP A 177 -3.20 -30.71 22.57
N MET A 178 -3.01 -31.20 21.33
CA MET A 178 -3.29 -30.50 20.07
C MET A 178 -4.76 -30.08 19.92
N GLU A 179 -5.67 -30.71 20.65
CA GLU A 179 -7.09 -30.36 20.67
C GLU A 179 -7.37 -29.05 21.42
N THR A 180 -6.54 -28.70 22.40
CA THR A 180 -6.71 -27.48 23.20
C THR A 180 -6.29 -26.23 22.42
N ILE A 181 -5.27 -26.33 21.56
CA ILE A 181 -4.76 -25.21 20.76
C ILE A 181 -5.76 -24.81 19.66
N ASN A 182 -6.44 -25.79 19.03
CA ASN A 182 -7.44 -25.51 18.00
C ASN A 182 -8.70 -24.85 18.56
N ASN A 183 -9.16 -25.25 19.75
CA ASN A 183 -10.38 -24.68 20.36
C ASN A 183 -10.18 -23.25 20.90
N VAL A 184 -8.99 -22.91 21.41
CA VAL A 184 -8.68 -21.53 21.86
C VAL A 184 -8.59 -20.56 20.68
N ASN A 185 -8.05 -20.99 19.54
CA ASN A 185 -7.84 -20.13 18.37
C ASN A 185 -9.15 -19.84 17.59
N ILE A 186 -10.11 -20.78 17.61
CA ILE A 186 -11.44 -20.58 17.04
C ILE A 186 -12.25 -19.56 17.88
N ASN A 187 -12.13 -19.63 19.20
CA ASN A 187 -12.86 -18.72 20.10
C ASN A 187 -12.34 -17.28 20.03
N ALA A 188 -11.01 -17.07 19.98
CA ALA A 188 -10.42 -15.74 19.86
C ALA A 188 -10.80 -15.02 18.55
N ASN A 189 -10.86 -15.75 17.43
CA ASN A 189 -11.25 -15.17 16.14
C ASN A 189 -12.74 -14.83 16.06
N SER A 190 -13.61 -15.58 16.75
CA SER A 190 -15.06 -15.27 16.79
C SER A 190 -15.35 -14.04 17.66
N MET A 191 -14.61 -13.85 18.75
CA MET A 191 -14.78 -12.74 19.69
C MET A 191 -14.27 -11.40 19.15
N ILE A 192 -13.28 -11.42 18.23
CA ILE A 192 -12.80 -10.22 17.54
C ILE A 192 -13.85 -9.68 16.55
N THR A 193 -14.69 -10.53 15.96
CA THR A 193 -15.74 -10.07 15.02
C THR A 193 -16.89 -9.34 15.71
N THR A 194 -17.22 -9.66 16.96
CA THR A 194 -18.39 -9.07 17.67
C THR A 194 -18.13 -7.68 18.26
N THR A 195 -16.87 -7.26 18.41
CA THR A 195 -16.48 -5.98 19.03
C THR A 195 -16.02 -4.90 18.04
N THR A 196 -16.11 -5.15 16.73
CA THR A 196 -15.70 -4.16 15.72
C THR A 196 -16.79 -3.13 15.44
N THR A 197 -16.46 -1.85 15.65
CA THR A 197 -17.29 -0.71 15.23
C THR A 197 -17.53 -0.74 13.72
N THR A 198 -18.73 -0.33 13.26
CA THR A 198 -19.18 -0.34 11.85
C THR A 198 -18.19 0.29 10.87
N THR A 199 -17.42 1.29 11.30
CA THR A 199 -16.34 1.92 10.53
C THR A 199 -15.12 1.03 10.31
N LYS A 200 -14.68 0.25 11.32
CA LYS A 200 -13.56 -0.69 11.19
C LYS A 200 -13.89 -1.83 10.22
N THR A 201 -15.14 -2.29 10.24
CA THR A 201 -15.64 -3.33 9.32
C THR A 201 -15.68 -2.84 7.88
N SER A 202 -16.10 -1.59 7.65
CA SER A 202 -16.16 -0.99 6.31
C SER A 202 -14.78 -0.84 5.66
N LYS A 203 -13.77 -0.36 6.41
CA LYS A 203 -12.38 -0.25 5.91
C LYS A 203 -11.78 -1.62 5.58
N ARG A 204 -12.05 -2.65 6.40
CA ARG A 204 -11.61 -4.02 6.13
C ARG A 204 -12.25 -4.58 4.85
N ILE A 205 -13.56 -4.42 4.68
CA ILE A 205 -14.28 -4.87 3.48
C ILE A 205 -13.71 -4.19 2.23
N TYR A 206 -13.46 -2.87 2.30
CA TYR A 206 -12.86 -2.13 1.20
C TYR A 206 -11.47 -2.66 0.82
N ASN A 207 -10.60 -2.87 1.82
CA ASN A 207 -9.25 -3.38 1.60
C ASN A 207 -9.26 -4.81 1.02
N ASP A 208 -10.15 -5.68 1.51
CA ASP A 208 -10.30 -7.04 0.98
C ASP A 208 -10.82 -7.03 -0.46
N ALA A 209 -11.75 -6.11 -0.78
CA ALA A 209 -12.23 -5.92 -2.14
C ALA A 209 -11.10 -5.42 -3.08
N ALA A 210 -10.28 -4.47 -2.62
CA ALA A 210 -9.14 -3.94 -3.37
C ALA A 210 -8.10 -5.04 -3.65
N ARG A 211 -7.72 -5.83 -2.64
CA ARG A 211 -6.80 -6.97 -2.79
C ARG A 211 -7.33 -7.99 -3.80
N LYS A 212 -8.62 -8.33 -3.73
CA LYS A 212 -9.25 -9.25 -4.69
C LYS A 212 -9.27 -8.70 -6.11
N ARG A 213 -9.44 -7.39 -6.32
CA ARG A 213 -9.36 -6.77 -7.66
C ARG A 213 -7.95 -6.90 -8.24
N ILE A 214 -6.92 -6.58 -7.46
CA ILE A 214 -5.51 -6.70 -7.88
C ILE A 214 -5.16 -8.16 -8.18
N SER A 215 -5.53 -9.07 -7.29
CA SER A 215 -5.30 -10.50 -7.51
C SER A 215 -5.96 -10.99 -8.80
N ARG A 216 -7.20 -10.56 -9.09
CA ARG A 216 -7.90 -10.92 -10.34
C ARG A 216 -7.28 -10.30 -11.59
N SER A 217 -6.76 -9.07 -11.52
CA SER A 217 -6.10 -8.45 -12.68
C SER A 217 -4.78 -9.11 -13.05
N LEU A 218 -4.19 -9.86 -12.11
CA LEU A 218 -2.95 -10.62 -12.31
C LEU A 218 -3.21 -12.10 -12.65
N GLU A 219 -4.48 -12.55 -12.72
CA GLU A 219 -4.81 -13.93 -13.06
C GLU A 219 -4.45 -14.23 -14.52
N THR A 220 -3.82 -15.38 -14.76
CA THR A 220 -3.70 -15.91 -16.12
C THR A 220 -5.06 -16.38 -16.65
N THR A 221 -5.19 -16.56 -17.96
CA THR A 221 -6.43 -17.10 -18.56
C THR A 221 -6.80 -18.48 -18.01
N SER A 222 -5.80 -19.33 -17.73
CA SER A 222 -6.01 -20.65 -17.11
C SER A 222 -6.55 -20.53 -15.68
N GLN A 223 -5.94 -19.65 -14.87
CA GLN A 223 -6.40 -19.39 -13.50
C GLN A 223 -7.82 -18.80 -13.47
N THR A 224 -8.11 -17.87 -14.39
CA THR A 224 -9.45 -17.28 -14.55
C THR A 224 -10.49 -18.36 -14.88
N THR A 225 -10.20 -19.22 -15.86
CA THR A 225 -11.08 -20.32 -16.27
C THR A 225 -11.33 -21.28 -15.12
N LEU A 226 -10.28 -21.69 -14.40
CA LEU A 226 -10.40 -22.58 -13.24
C LEU A 226 -11.25 -21.95 -12.14
N ARG A 227 -11.04 -20.67 -11.82
CA ARG A 227 -11.83 -19.94 -10.82
C ARG A 227 -13.29 -19.88 -11.22
N LEU A 228 -13.60 -19.55 -12.47
CA LEU A 228 -14.97 -19.49 -12.98
C LEU A 228 -15.65 -20.87 -12.96
N SER A 229 -14.92 -21.93 -13.31
CA SER A 229 -15.43 -23.31 -13.20
C SER A 229 -15.79 -23.66 -11.76
N LYS A 230 -14.87 -23.43 -10.81
CA LYS A 230 -15.13 -23.66 -9.37
C LYS A 230 -16.32 -22.85 -8.86
N GLN A 231 -16.47 -21.61 -9.32
CA GLN A 231 -17.60 -20.75 -8.96
C GLN A 231 -18.93 -21.31 -9.49
N ARG A 232 -18.94 -21.82 -10.74
CA ARG A 232 -20.11 -22.47 -11.34
C ARG A 232 -20.52 -23.72 -10.57
N ASP A 233 -19.55 -24.56 -10.19
CA ASP A 233 -19.82 -25.81 -9.47
C ASP A 233 -20.38 -25.55 -8.07
N ARG A 234 -19.80 -24.60 -7.32
CA ARG A 234 -20.36 -24.15 -6.03
C ARG A 234 -21.79 -23.64 -6.19
N THR A 235 -22.07 -22.87 -7.24
CA THR A 235 -23.41 -22.37 -7.53
C THR A 235 -24.37 -23.52 -7.82
N ARG A 236 -23.96 -24.52 -8.61
CA ARG A 236 -24.77 -25.71 -8.90
C ARG A 236 -25.11 -26.48 -7.62
N ILE A 237 -24.10 -26.75 -6.77
CA ILE A 237 -24.28 -27.46 -5.50
C ILE A 237 -25.22 -26.69 -4.58
N ASN A 238 -25.00 -25.38 -4.42
CA ASN A 238 -25.85 -24.55 -3.56
C ASN A 238 -27.30 -24.53 -4.06
N ARG A 239 -27.52 -24.49 -5.38
CA ARG A 239 -28.88 -24.54 -5.98
C ARG A 239 -29.56 -25.89 -5.77
N ALA A 240 -28.82 -27.00 -5.84
CA ALA A 240 -29.36 -28.34 -5.61
C ALA A 240 -29.82 -28.52 -4.15
N LYS A 241 -29.21 -27.80 -3.21
CA LYS A 241 -29.56 -27.81 -1.78
C LYS A 241 -30.68 -26.86 -1.39
N GLN A 242 -31.25 -26.09 -2.32
CA GLN A 242 -32.29 -25.11 -2.00
C GLN A 242 -33.64 -25.77 -1.73
N THR A 243 -34.35 -25.24 -0.74
CA THR A 243 -35.75 -25.60 -0.50
C THR A 243 -36.66 -25.02 -1.61
N GLN A 244 -37.86 -25.57 -1.78
CA GLN A 244 -38.81 -25.04 -2.77
C GLN A 244 -39.13 -23.55 -2.55
N GLU A 245 -39.22 -23.13 -1.29
CA GLU A 245 -39.49 -21.73 -0.95
C GLU A 245 -38.32 -20.81 -1.33
N GLN A 246 -37.08 -21.23 -1.05
CA GLN A 246 -35.89 -20.50 -1.51
C GLN A 246 -35.82 -20.42 -3.04
N VAL A 247 -36.26 -21.46 -3.75
CA VAL A 247 -36.34 -21.47 -5.21
C VAL A 247 -37.37 -20.45 -5.71
N LYS A 248 -38.57 -20.38 -5.09
CA LYS A 248 -39.60 -19.39 -5.44
C LYS A 248 -39.09 -17.96 -5.24
N VAL A 249 -38.53 -17.66 -4.08
CA VAL A 249 -37.95 -16.34 -3.77
C VAL A 249 -36.86 -15.96 -4.77
N ARG A 250 -35.94 -16.87 -5.08
CA ARG A 250 -34.88 -16.62 -6.08
C ARG A 250 -35.48 -16.33 -7.46
N ARG A 251 -36.43 -17.14 -7.93
CA ARG A 251 -37.07 -16.94 -9.25
C ARG A 251 -37.82 -15.60 -9.33
N ALA A 252 -38.48 -15.18 -8.25
CA ALA A 252 -39.14 -13.88 -8.19
C ALA A 252 -38.12 -12.72 -8.28
N LYS A 253 -36.99 -12.81 -7.56
CA LYS A 253 -35.91 -11.82 -7.65
C LYS A 253 -35.31 -11.76 -9.06
N ASP A 254 -35.05 -12.91 -9.68
CA ASP A 254 -34.51 -12.98 -11.05
C ASP A 254 -35.48 -12.33 -12.06
N LEU A 255 -36.79 -12.54 -11.91
CA LEU A 255 -37.81 -11.94 -12.76
C LEU A 255 -37.85 -10.41 -12.60
N ASN A 256 -37.86 -9.92 -11.36
CA ASN A 256 -37.87 -8.49 -11.08
C ASN A 256 -36.60 -7.81 -11.61
N HIS A 257 -35.44 -8.45 -11.47
CA HIS A 257 -34.19 -7.93 -12.01
C HIS A 257 -34.22 -7.83 -13.54
N LYS A 258 -34.77 -8.85 -14.24
CA LYS A 258 -34.95 -8.81 -15.70
C LYS A 258 -35.88 -7.67 -16.13
N LYS A 259 -37.01 -7.46 -15.43
CA LYS A 259 -37.92 -6.35 -15.71
C LYS A 259 -37.21 -5.01 -15.56
N LEU A 260 -36.46 -4.82 -14.48
CA LEU A 260 -35.69 -3.58 -14.25
C LEU A 260 -34.67 -3.33 -15.36
N GLN A 261 -33.91 -4.36 -15.76
CA GLN A 261 -32.95 -4.23 -16.88
C GLN A 261 -33.64 -3.85 -18.20
N GLN A 262 -34.84 -4.36 -18.48
CA GLN A 262 -35.60 -4.00 -19.67
C GLN A 262 -36.03 -2.53 -19.63
N LEU A 263 -36.54 -2.05 -18.49
CA LEU A 263 -36.91 -0.65 -18.32
C LEU A 263 -35.72 0.29 -18.52
N THR A 264 -34.58 0.02 -17.86
CA THR A 264 -33.36 0.82 -18.04
C THR A 264 -32.89 0.85 -19.50
N ARG A 265 -32.98 -0.28 -20.21
CA ARG A 265 -32.64 -0.33 -21.65
C ARG A 265 -33.59 0.51 -22.51
N LEU A 266 -34.87 0.57 -22.17
CA LEU A 266 -35.85 1.39 -22.88
C LEU A 266 -35.62 2.88 -22.63
N GLU A 267 -35.36 3.28 -21.38
CA GLU A 267 -35.00 4.65 -21.01
C GLU A 267 -33.74 5.13 -21.74
N LEU A 268 -32.69 4.30 -21.78
CA LEU A 268 -31.46 4.63 -22.50
C LEU A 268 -31.70 4.81 -24.01
N LYS A 269 -32.54 3.95 -24.61
CA LYS A 269 -32.93 4.08 -26.02
C LYS A 269 -33.75 5.34 -26.29
N GLN A 270 -34.66 5.70 -25.40
CA GLN A 270 -35.46 6.91 -25.51
C GLN A 270 -34.58 8.16 -25.41
N ASN A 271 -33.66 8.19 -24.45
CA ASN A 271 -32.71 9.28 -24.26
C ASN A 271 -31.75 9.44 -25.45
N ALA A 272 -31.33 8.34 -26.08
CA ALA A 272 -30.51 8.39 -27.29
C ALA A 272 -31.27 9.05 -28.46
N ARG A 273 -32.55 8.69 -28.66
CA ARG A 273 -33.39 9.26 -29.73
C ARG A 273 -33.61 10.77 -29.57
N VAL A 274 -33.80 11.26 -28.34
CA VAL A 274 -33.95 12.70 -28.08
C VAL A 274 -32.66 13.46 -28.42
N LYS A 275 -31.49 12.88 -28.14
CA LYS A 275 -30.20 13.51 -28.47
C LYS A 275 -29.94 13.58 -29.97
N ASP A 276 -30.34 12.57 -30.74
CA ASP A 276 -30.14 12.56 -32.19
C ASP A 276 -31.17 13.44 -32.93
N GLY A 277 -32.38 13.58 -32.39
CA GLY A 277 -33.43 14.43 -32.97
C GLY A 277 -33.17 15.94 -32.88
N GLY A 278 -32.26 16.39 -32.01
CA GLY A 278 -31.92 17.81 -31.82
C GLY A 278 -30.88 18.39 -32.79
N LYS A 279 -30.39 17.61 -33.75
CA LYS A 279 -29.35 18.03 -34.72
C LYS A 279 -29.85 18.33 -36.13
N THR A 280 -31.16 18.44 -36.34
CA THR A 280 -31.68 18.82 -37.67
C THR A 280 -32.02 20.32 -37.71
N ASN A 281 -31.38 21.00 -38.67
CA ASN A 281 -31.74 22.30 -39.23
C ASN A 281 -31.25 23.54 -38.48
N ASN A 282 -29.95 23.83 -38.59
CA ASN A 282 -29.46 25.21 -38.73
C ASN A 282 -28.13 25.20 -39.51
N SER A 283 -28.19 24.76 -40.78
CA SER A 283 -27.14 25.06 -41.77
C SER A 283 -27.66 26.16 -42.70
N SER A 284 -27.65 27.40 -42.23
CA SER A 284 -27.70 28.54 -43.15
C SER A 284 -26.36 28.55 -43.90
N TRP A 285 -26.41 28.24 -45.19
CA TRP A 285 -25.26 28.45 -46.06
C TRP A 285 -24.96 29.95 -46.14
N PRO A 286 -23.71 30.40 -45.93
CA PRO A 286 -23.36 31.79 -46.17
C PRO A 286 -23.40 32.05 -47.68
N GLN A 287 -24.14 33.07 -48.08
CA GLN A 287 -24.16 33.62 -49.44
C GLN A 287 -22.88 34.39 -49.74
#